data_AF-K1SW29-F1
#
_entry.id   AF-K1SW29-F1
#
_cell.length_a   1.000
_cell.length_b   1.000
_cell.length_c   1.000
_cell.angle_alpha   90.00
_cell.angle_beta   90.00
_cell.angle_gamma   90.00
#
_symmetry.space_group_name_H-M   'P 1'
#
loop_
_entity.id
_entity.type
_entity.pdbx_description
1 polymer ?
#
loop_
_entity_poly.entity_id
_entity_poly.type
_entity_poly.pdbx_seq_one_letter_code
_entity_poly.pdbx_strand_id
1 'polypeptide(L)' 'IIVLLAEGQLPDDIEQTCTHQLPPYWRPKRFVPVFKLPLTETGKPDRAIAKLLAQK' A
#
# COMPACT_ATOMS: atom_id res chain seq x y z
N ILE A 1 -5.08 -1.98 11.20
CA ILE A 1 -5.57 -1.14 10.07
C ILE A 1 -4.95 -1.64 8.78
N ILE A 2 -5.69 -1.57 7.66
CA ILE A 2 -5.15 -1.93 6.34
C ILE A 2 -4.51 -0.69 5.72
N VAL A 3 -3.32 -0.88 5.12
CA VAL A 3 -2.56 0.17 4.45
C VAL A 3 -2.18 -0.35 3.07
N LEU A 4 -2.36 0.48 2.05
CA LEU A 4 -1.93 0.20 0.68
C LEU A 4 -0.64 0.98 0.42
N LEU A 5 0.41 0.26 0.03
CA LEU A 5 1.65 0.85 -0.47
C LEU A 5 1.64 0.74 -1.98
N ALA A 6 1.93 1.85 -2.67
CA ALA A 6 2.03 1.89 -4.12
C ALA A 6 3.37 2.49 -4.52
N GLU A 7 4.03 1.89 -5.51
CA GLU A 7 5.24 2.47 -6.10
C GLU A 7 4.87 3.65 -7.01
N GLY A 8 5.50 4.80 -6.81
CA GLY A 8 5.24 6.01 -7.57
C GLY A 8 4.01 6.78 -7.08
N GLN A 9 3.30 7.41 -8.02
CA GLN A 9 2.16 8.28 -7.71
C GLN A 9 0.86 7.48 -7.60
N LEU A 10 0.06 7.81 -6.60
CA LEU A 10 -1.28 7.24 -6.45
C LEU A 10 -2.23 7.86 -7.47
N PRO A 11 -3.10 7.07 -8.11
CA PRO A 11 -4.21 7.59 -8.89
C PRO A 11 -5.18 8.39 -8.00
N ASP A 12 -5.78 9.45 -8.55
CA ASP A 12 -6.74 10.31 -7.82
C ASP A 12 -8.01 9.54 -7.39
N ASP A 13 -8.36 8.46 -8.10
CA ASP A 13 -9.55 7.64 -7.90
C ASP A 13 -9.30 6.38 -7.06
N ILE A 14 -8.10 6.21 -6.48
CA ILE A 14 -7.69 4.97 -5.81
C ILE A 14 -8.64 4.55 -4.67
N GLU A 15 -9.18 5.52 -3.92
CA GLU A 15 -10.13 5.26 -2.84
C GLU A 15 -11.48 4.74 -3.36
N GLN A 16 -11.98 5.32 -4.45
CA GLN A 16 -13.21 4.89 -5.11
C GLN A 16 -13.06 3.48 -5.66
N THR A 17 -11.94 3.22 -6.36
CA THR A 17 -11.59 1.89 -6.86
C THR A 17 -11.54 0.87 -5.74
N CYS A 18 -10.87 1.17 -4.61
CA CYS A 18 -10.84 0.27 -3.46
C CYS A 18 -12.23 0.05 -2.85
N THR A 19 -13.08 1.07 -2.83
CA THR A 19 -14.44 0.97 -2.26
C THR A 19 -15.34 0.08 -3.10
N HIS A 20 -15.23 0.15 -4.43
CA HIS A 20 -16.00 -0.66 -5.36
C HIS A 20 -15.50 -2.10 -5.47
N GLN A 21 -14.18 -2.31 -5.42
CA GLN A 21 -13.57 -3.63 -5.65
C GLN A 21 -13.34 -4.43 -4.37
N LEU A 22 -13.19 -3.77 -3.21
CA LEU A 22 -12.85 -4.44 -1.96
C LEU A 22 -14.03 -4.47 -0.98
N PRO A 23 -14.24 -5.60 -0.29
CA PRO A 23 -15.15 -5.66 0.85
C PRO A 23 -14.77 -4.61 1.91
N PRO A 24 -15.74 -4.12 2.72
CA PRO A 24 -15.49 -3.05 3.70
C PRO A 24 -14.30 -3.28 4.63
N TYR A 25 -14.06 -4.54 5.02
CA TYR A 25 -12.97 -4.93 5.91
C TYR A 25 -11.61 -5.03 5.23
N TRP A 26 -11.53 -5.02 3.90
CA TRP A 26 -10.29 -5.00 3.10
C TRP A 26 -9.91 -3.60 2.61
N ARG A 27 -10.79 -2.61 2.73
CA ARG A 27 -10.54 -1.25 2.25
C ARG A 27 -9.39 -0.61 3.02
N PRO A 28 -8.32 -0.16 2.34
CA PRO A 28 -7.22 0.54 2.99
C PRO A 28 -7.71 1.80 3.69
N LYS A 29 -7.19 2.05 4.88
CA LYS A 29 -7.43 3.29 5.64
C LYS A 29 -6.36 4.35 5.36
N ARG A 30 -5.25 3.94 4.75
CA ARG A 30 -4.13 4.79 4.36
C ARG A 30 -3.55 4.30 3.05
N PHE A 31 -3.18 5.25 2.21
CA PHE A 31 -2.53 5.03 0.93
C PHE A 31 -1.19 5.75 0.99
N VAL A 32 -0.10 4.99 0.85
CA VAL A 32 1.26 5.50 1.04
C VAL A 32 2.02 5.32 -0.28
N PRO A 33 2.26 6.41 -1.04
CA PRO A 33 3.13 6.35 -2.19
C PRO A 33 4.57 6.16 -1.71
N VAL A 34 5.29 5.25 -2.33
CA VAL A 34 6.71 4.99 -2.06
C VAL A 34 7.49 5.10 -3.36
N PHE A 35 8.73 5.60 -3.30
CA PHE A 35 9.59 5.66 -4.49
C PHE A 35 9.85 4.26 -5.07
N LYS A 36 10.03 3.26 -4.19
CA LYS A 36 10.23 1.86 -4.54
C LYS A 36 9.59 0.95 -3.51
N LEU A 37 8.95 -0.14 -3.95
CA LEU A 37 8.46 -1.16 -3.04
C LEU A 37 9.63 -1.86 -2.36
N PRO A 38 9.56 -2.07 -1.03
CA PRO A 38 10.62 -2.74 -0.31
C PRO A 38 10.61 -4.23 -0.66
N LEU A 39 11.75 -4.73 -1.12
CA LEU A 39 11.96 -6.13 -1.46
C LEU A 39 13.12 -6.69 -0.63
N THR A 40 13.03 -7.96 -0.26
CA THR A 40 14.15 -8.72 0.31
C THR A 40 15.20 -8.98 -0.76
N GLU A 41 16.38 -9.48 -0.38
CA GLU A 41 17.44 -9.87 -1.32
C GLU A 41 16.98 -10.87 -2.40
N THR A 42 16.02 -11.74 -2.08
CA THR A 42 15.43 -12.68 -3.07
C THR A 42 14.27 -12.09 -3.89
N GLY A 43 14.05 -10.78 -3.84
CA GLY A 43 13.00 -10.08 -4.60
C GLY A 43 11.57 -10.23 -4.09
N LYS A 44 11.35 -10.88 -2.93
CA LYS A 44 10.01 -10.97 -2.32
C LYS A 44 9.67 -9.69 -1.56
N PRO A 45 8.39 -9.33 -1.37
CA PRO A 45 8.01 -8.16 -0.58
C PRO A 45 8.55 -8.22 0.85
N ASP A 46 9.31 -7.20 1.24
CA ASP A 46 9.80 -7.04 2.61
C ASP A 46 8.74 -6.37 3.47
N ARG A 47 8.01 -7.21 4.22
CA ARG A 47 6.94 -6.75 5.10
C ARG A 47 7.43 -5.97 6.31
N ALA A 48 8.67 -6.16 6.75
CA ALA A 48 9.21 -5.42 7.89
C ALA A 48 9.44 -3.95 7.51
N ILE A 49 10.11 -3.72 6.38
CA ILE A 49 10.33 -2.37 5.85
C ILE A 49 9.00 -1.74 5.40
N ALA A 50 8.10 -2.49 4.78
CA ALA A 50 6.77 -1.98 4.42
C ALA A 50 5.99 -1.47 5.64
N LYS A 51 6.07 -2.16 6.79
CA LYS A 51 5.47 -1.71 8.04
C LYS A 51 6.10 -0.42 8.57
N LEU A 52 7.40 -0.24 8.40
CA LEU A 52 8.08 1.00 8.81
C LEU A 52 7.65 2.18 7.93
N LEU A 53 7.60 1.98 6.61
CA LEU A 53 7.14 2.99 5.66
C LEU A 53 5.68 3.39 5.91
N ALA A 54 4.83 2.42 6.29
CA ALA A 54 3.44 2.66 6.65
C ALA A 54 3.24 3.40 7.98
N GLN A 55 4.26 3.59 8.80
CA GLN A 55 4.15 4.30 10.08
C GLN A 55 4.55 5.78 10.01
N LYS A 56 5.21 6.17 8.92
CA LYS A 56 5.43 7.58 8.59
C LYS A 56 4.15 8.23 8.09
#